data_AF-A0A956VUC2-F1
#
_entry.id   AF-A0A956VUC2-F1
#
_cell.length_a   1.000
_cell.length_b   1.000
_cell.length_c   1.000
_cell.angle_alpha   90.00
_cell.angle_beta   90.00
_cell.angle_gamma   90.00
#
_symmetry.space_group_name_H-M   'P 1'
#
loop_
_entity.id
_entity.type
_entity.pdbx_description
1 polymer ?
#
loop_
_entity_poly.entity_id
_entity_poly.type
_entity_poly.pdbx_seq_one_letter_code
_entity_poly.pdbx_strand_id
1 'polypeptide(L)'
;MRPLAGISLAAVLLFAASLPFLAASPHAEAAPTRVELVARDGDADLAARLVLSLGGTVEVSSGGRVQALLSPEALEELAEHPDVDVDRPGLFVPLQVVPATTLIGADRWNAAGFTGYGVKVAILDAGFSGYESRLGSSLPGHVVTRSFRRDGDIEGGTEHGRRAAEVVHSVAPGADLYLVNFTTVTELSAAVDYLIDQDVDIVSFSLGYIHNGPGDGTGAVNQIVNRSTAAGQTWAVASGNWAQQHWVGEFSDDDGDTIHQFAPGVEMNQHQFSAGDLITVSVRWDEPWGGACSDYDIELFGPSGALVRAARGVQNCDDDPVESLQVLATQTGLYGVRIIEAHAEDGPRTLDVMMVGTPDRGNPLSVFRPQGSLSEPADNPAVITVGALTISATR
;
A
#
# COMPACT_ATOMS: atom_id res chain seq x y z
N MET A 1 45.82 -40.90 27.72
CA MET A 1 45.76 -41.38 26.32
C MET A 1 44.99 -40.35 25.51
N ARG A 2 45.44 -40.12 24.27
CA ARG A 2 45.15 -38.95 23.42
C ARG A 2 43.68 -38.82 22.95
N PRO A 3 43.24 -37.58 22.62
CA PRO A 3 41.95 -37.22 22.01
C PRO A 3 42.03 -37.00 20.46
N LEU A 4 40.87 -36.90 19.80
CA LEU A 4 40.60 -36.37 18.44
C LEU A 4 39.20 -35.70 18.53
N ALA A 5 38.91 -34.41 18.32
CA ALA A 5 39.32 -33.35 17.37
C ALA A 5 38.43 -33.26 16.11
N GLY A 6 37.87 -32.05 15.88
CA GLY A 6 37.14 -31.58 14.67
C GLY A 6 35.99 -30.63 15.06
N ILE A 7 36.19 -29.33 15.35
CA ILE A 7 36.53 -28.16 14.50
C ILE A 7 35.48 -27.86 13.42
N SER A 8 34.73 -26.77 13.57
CA SER A 8 34.87 -25.59 12.69
C SER A 8 34.17 -24.36 13.28
N LEU A 9 34.96 -23.43 13.83
CA LEU A 9 34.55 -22.08 14.24
C LEU A 9 35.28 -21.13 13.30
N ALA A 10 34.56 -20.45 12.41
CA ALA A 10 35.15 -19.48 11.49
C ALA A 10 35.48 -18.19 12.26
N ALA A 11 36.77 -17.98 12.52
CA ALA A 11 37.31 -16.76 13.08
C ALA A 11 37.44 -15.69 11.97
N VAL A 12 36.82 -14.53 12.19
CA VAL A 12 37.02 -13.32 11.39
C VAL A 12 38.37 -12.72 11.80
N LEU A 13 39.38 -12.86 10.93
CA LEU A 13 40.68 -12.20 11.06
C LEU A 13 40.58 -10.80 10.44
N LEU A 14 40.54 -9.77 11.29
CA LEU A 14 40.85 -8.39 10.90
C LEU A 14 42.36 -8.27 10.63
N PHE A 15 42.74 -8.08 9.38
CA PHE A 15 44.07 -7.59 9.04
C PHE A 15 44.07 -6.05 9.12
N ALA A 16 44.58 -5.52 10.23
CA ALA A 16 45.03 -4.14 10.30
C ALA A 16 46.40 -4.04 9.61
N ALA A 17 46.42 -3.57 8.37
CA ALA A 17 47.67 -3.20 7.71
C ALA A 17 48.13 -1.83 8.24
N SER A 18 49.13 -1.86 9.12
CA SER A 18 49.94 -0.70 9.49
C SER A 18 50.71 -0.19 8.28
N LEU A 19 50.36 0.99 7.77
CA LEU A 19 51.11 1.69 6.73
C LEU A 19 52.34 2.38 7.34
N PRO A 20 53.53 2.28 6.72
CA PRO A 20 54.72 2.97 7.18
C PRO A 20 54.63 4.47 6.87
N PHE A 21 55.11 5.30 7.81
CA PHE A 21 55.41 6.71 7.59
C PHE A 21 56.48 6.81 6.49
N LEU A 22 56.08 7.21 5.28
CA LEU A 22 56.99 7.59 4.20
C LEU A 22 57.11 9.12 4.20
N ALA A 23 58.35 9.59 4.32
CA ALA A 23 58.72 10.99 4.20
C ALA A 23 58.25 11.55 2.85
N ALA A 24 57.65 12.74 2.87
CA ALA A 24 57.16 13.43 1.69
C ALA A 24 58.30 13.79 0.73
N SER A 25 58.20 13.30 -0.51
CA SER A 25 58.97 13.82 -1.64
C SER A 25 58.40 15.19 -2.03
N PRO A 26 59.21 16.26 -2.15
CA PRO A 26 58.76 17.50 -2.76
C PRO A 26 58.66 17.24 -4.28
N HIS A 27 57.48 17.50 -4.85
CA HIS A 27 57.07 17.22 -6.24
C HIS A 27 56.39 15.86 -6.50
N ALA A 28 55.40 15.50 -5.68
CA ALA A 28 54.33 14.62 -6.16
C ALA A 28 53.34 15.48 -6.97
N GLU A 29 53.28 15.25 -8.28
CA GLU A 29 52.23 15.79 -9.16
C GLU A 29 50.87 15.39 -8.58
N ALA A 30 50.00 16.36 -8.33
CA ALA A 30 48.76 16.10 -7.60
C ALA A 30 47.87 15.16 -8.42
N ALA A 31 47.40 14.07 -7.80
CA ALA A 31 46.62 13.06 -8.49
C ALA A 31 45.35 13.68 -9.09
N PRO A 32 44.96 13.30 -10.32
CA PRO A 32 43.75 13.82 -10.93
C PRO A 32 42.53 13.44 -10.10
N THR A 33 41.65 14.41 -9.89
CA THR A 33 40.42 14.28 -9.10
C THR A 33 39.25 14.00 -10.03
N ARG A 34 38.42 13.03 -9.64
CA ARG A 34 37.19 12.72 -10.37
C ARG A 34 36.10 13.71 -10.00
N VAL A 35 35.48 14.30 -11.01
CA VAL A 35 34.37 15.25 -10.88
C VAL A 35 33.27 14.94 -11.88
N GLU A 36 32.10 15.54 -11.67
CA GLU A 36 31.00 15.59 -12.62
C GLU A 36 30.86 17.03 -13.12
N LEU A 37 30.69 17.23 -14.43
CA LEU A 37 30.41 18.52 -15.03
C LEU A 37 29.03 18.54 -15.64
N VAL A 38 28.32 19.63 -15.44
CA VAL A 38 27.03 19.91 -16.07
C VAL A 38 27.14 21.21 -16.83
N ALA A 39 26.91 21.18 -18.15
CA ALA A 39 26.79 22.42 -18.90
C ALA A 39 25.47 23.10 -18.52
N ARG A 40 25.50 24.40 -18.22
CA ARG A 40 24.30 25.14 -17.77
C ARG A 40 23.19 25.19 -18.82
N ASP A 41 23.57 25.16 -20.09
CA ASP A 41 22.64 25.09 -21.23
C ASP A 41 22.25 23.64 -21.61
N GLY A 42 22.72 22.64 -20.85
CA GLY A 42 22.47 21.21 -21.09
C GLY A 42 23.33 20.57 -22.17
N ASP A 43 24.26 21.30 -22.79
CA ASP A 43 25.18 20.79 -23.82
C ASP A 43 26.36 20.02 -23.23
N ALA A 44 26.19 18.71 -23.02
CA ALA A 44 27.25 17.84 -22.52
C ALA A 44 28.49 17.78 -23.44
N ASP A 45 28.35 18.05 -24.74
CA ASP A 45 29.48 18.05 -25.67
C ASP A 45 30.36 19.29 -25.45
N LEU A 46 29.77 20.42 -25.06
CA LEU A 46 30.53 21.59 -24.59
C LEU A 46 31.38 21.23 -23.38
N ALA A 47 30.78 20.65 -22.34
CA ALA A 47 31.49 20.28 -21.11
C ALA A 47 32.61 19.26 -21.38
N ALA A 48 32.36 18.25 -22.22
CA ALA A 48 33.37 17.26 -22.60
C ALA A 48 34.54 17.87 -23.38
N ARG A 49 34.28 18.79 -24.31
CA ARG A 49 35.34 19.52 -25.02
C ARG A 49 36.16 20.39 -24.08
N LEU A 50 35.52 21.03 -23.12
CA LEU A 50 36.18 21.88 -22.13
C LEU A 50 37.15 21.05 -21.26
N VAL A 51 36.68 19.90 -20.75
CA VAL A 51 37.51 18.92 -20.03
C VAL A 51 38.75 18.52 -20.85
N LEU A 52 38.56 18.12 -22.12
CA LEU A 52 39.66 17.72 -22.98
C LEU A 52 40.62 18.87 -23.28
N SER A 53 40.11 20.11 -23.43
CA SER A 53 40.93 21.29 -23.71
C SER A 53 41.88 21.64 -22.56
N LEU A 54 41.51 21.29 -21.33
CA LEU A 54 42.30 21.49 -20.11
C LEU A 54 43.16 20.27 -19.75
N GLY A 55 43.32 19.33 -20.68
CA GLY A 55 44.12 18.12 -20.47
C GLY A 55 43.46 17.08 -19.56
N GLY A 56 42.18 17.24 -19.23
CA GLY A 56 41.39 16.27 -18.50
C GLY A 56 40.98 15.07 -19.36
N THR A 57 40.57 13.99 -18.70
CA THR A 57 40.04 12.79 -19.36
C THR A 57 38.55 12.69 -19.10
N VAL A 58 37.74 12.65 -20.16
CA VAL A 58 36.32 12.30 -20.06
C VAL A 58 36.19 10.80 -19.90
N GLU A 59 35.59 10.34 -18.81
CA GLU A 59 35.37 8.93 -18.55
C GLU A 59 34.01 8.46 -19.07
N VAL A 60 32.94 9.24 -18.81
CA VAL A 60 31.57 8.93 -19.20
C VAL A 60 30.80 10.22 -19.47
N SER A 61 29.93 10.23 -20.48
CA SER A 61 28.94 11.29 -20.71
C SER A 61 27.55 10.68 -20.85
N SER A 62 26.58 11.19 -20.09
CA SER A 62 25.20 10.70 -20.10
C SER A 62 24.23 11.76 -19.57
N GLY A 63 23.09 11.94 -20.25
CA GLY A 63 21.99 12.76 -19.75
C GLY A 63 22.34 14.23 -19.42
N GLY A 64 23.24 14.85 -20.19
CA GLY A 64 23.67 16.23 -19.94
C GLY A 64 24.84 16.37 -18.95
N ARG A 65 25.36 15.26 -18.40
CA ARG A 65 26.45 15.23 -17.43
C ARG A 65 27.70 14.56 -17.99
N VAL A 66 28.87 15.06 -17.59
CA VAL A 66 30.18 14.52 -17.99
C VAL A 66 30.98 14.16 -16.74
N GLN A 67 31.28 12.89 -16.54
CA GLN A 67 32.24 12.44 -15.53
C GLN A 67 33.66 12.54 -16.11
N ALA A 68 34.55 13.22 -15.38
CA ALA A 68 35.92 13.47 -15.84
C ALA A 68 36.96 13.36 -14.72
N LEU A 69 38.19 13.04 -15.11
CA LEU A 69 39.40 13.18 -14.31
C LEU A 69 40.14 14.44 -14.71
N LEU A 70 40.33 15.36 -13.76
CA LEU A 70 40.99 16.65 -13.97
C LEU A 70 42.09 16.86 -12.93
N SER A 71 43.17 17.54 -13.30
CA SER A 71 44.16 17.98 -12.31
C SER A 71 43.56 19.08 -11.42
N PRO A 72 44.09 19.32 -10.21
CA PRO A 72 43.62 20.40 -9.36
C PRO A 72 43.65 21.78 -10.04
N GLU A 73 44.65 22.04 -10.88
CA GLU A 73 44.78 23.30 -11.61
C GLU A 73 43.64 23.47 -12.63
N ALA A 74 43.32 22.41 -13.38
CA ALA A 74 42.21 22.43 -14.33
C ALA A 74 40.85 22.54 -13.62
N LEU A 75 40.75 22.05 -12.38
CA LEU A 75 39.54 22.21 -11.56
C LEU A 75 39.34 23.63 -11.07
N GLU A 76 40.41 24.33 -10.67
CA GLU A 76 40.33 25.75 -10.30
C GLU A 76 39.84 26.59 -11.50
N GLU A 77 40.35 26.31 -12.70
CA GLU A 77 39.92 26.98 -13.93
C GLU A 77 38.45 26.70 -14.29
N LEU A 78 38.00 25.45 -14.13
CA LEU A 78 36.61 25.07 -14.43
C LEU A 78 35.61 25.53 -13.37
N ALA A 79 36.02 25.65 -12.11
CA ALA A 79 35.15 26.09 -11.01
C ALA A 79 34.65 27.53 -11.21
N GLU A 80 35.41 28.36 -11.93
CA GLU A 80 35.04 29.75 -12.25
C GLU A 80 34.45 29.91 -13.67
N HIS A 81 34.34 28.83 -14.44
CA HIS A 81 33.92 28.91 -15.84
C HIS A 81 32.41 29.20 -15.96
N PRO A 82 31.98 30.18 -16.79
CA PRO A 82 30.58 30.64 -16.81
C PRO A 82 29.57 29.60 -17.31
N ASP A 83 30.03 28.65 -18.14
CA ASP A 83 29.15 27.74 -18.90
C ASP A 83 29.00 26.34 -18.29
N VAL A 84 29.80 25.99 -17.26
CA VAL A 84 29.77 24.65 -16.64
C VAL A 84 29.74 24.75 -15.13
N ASP A 85 28.97 23.88 -14.50
CA ASP A 85 29.00 23.65 -13.06
C ASP A 85 29.82 22.38 -12.78
N VAL A 86 30.80 22.49 -11.87
CA VAL A 86 31.62 21.36 -11.42
C VAL A 86 31.06 20.83 -10.11
N ASP A 87 30.49 19.63 -10.18
CA ASP A 87 29.97 18.87 -9.06
C ASP A 87 30.98 17.82 -8.59
N ARG A 88 30.91 17.48 -7.29
CA ARG A 88 31.57 16.27 -6.78
C ARG A 88 30.68 15.07 -7.11
N PRO A 89 31.26 13.90 -7.47
CA PRO A 89 30.48 12.70 -7.66
C PRO A 89 29.67 12.40 -6.40
N GLY A 90 28.40 12.04 -6.59
CA GLY A 90 27.52 11.69 -5.48
C GLY A 90 28.11 10.55 -4.64
N LEU A 91 28.06 10.67 -3.32
CA LEU A 91 28.41 9.57 -2.42
C LEU A 91 27.18 8.66 -2.30
N PHE A 92 27.22 7.49 -2.93
CA PHE A 92 26.19 6.47 -2.69
C PHE A 92 26.52 5.73 -1.39
N VAL A 93 25.60 5.79 -0.43
CA VAL A 93 25.62 4.90 0.73
C VAL A 93 24.81 3.64 0.39
N PRO A 94 25.34 2.43 0.63
CA PRO A 94 24.54 1.22 0.46
C PRO A 94 23.36 1.27 1.45
N LEU A 95 22.14 1.28 0.91
CA LEU A 95 20.94 1.19 1.74
C LEU A 95 20.77 -0.27 2.18
N GLN A 96 20.88 -0.54 3.49
CA GLN A 96 20.50 -1.83 4.03
C GLN A 96 18.98 -1.95 4.05
N VAL A 97 18.44 -2.99 3.42
CA VAL A 97 17.05 -3.40 3.59
C VAL A 97 16.96 -4.20 4.88
N VAL A 98 16.38 -3.60 5.92
CA VAL A 98 16.09 -4.30 7.18
C VAL A 98 14.77 -5.08 6.98
N PRO A 99 14.72 -6.40 7.29
CA PRO A 99 13.48 -7.15 7.24
C PRO A 99 12.39 -6.51 8.11
N ALA A 100 11.14 -6.51 7.65
CA ALA A 100 10.03 -5.91 8.40
C ALA A 100 9.89 -6.49 9.82
N THR A 101 10.21 -7.77 9.99
CA THR A 101 10.24 -8.46 11.29
C THR A 101 11.22 -7.82 12.28
N THR A 102 12.37 -7.33 11.82
CA THR A 102 13.33 -6.60 12.66
C THR A 102 12.83 -5.19 12.99
N LEU A 103 12.14 -4.53 12.05
CA LEU A 103 11.57 -3.19 12.30
C LEU A 103 10.49 -3.22 13.39
N ILE A 104 9.66 -4.27 13.41
CA ILE A 104 8.64 -4.47 14.44
C ILE A 104 9.17 -5.20 15.69
N GLY A 105 10.45 -5.57 15.71
CA GLY A 105 11.10 -6.25 16.83
C GLY A 105 10.68 -7.71 17.06
N ALA A 106 10.07 -8.36 16.07
CA ALA A 106 9.66 -9.77 16.13
C ALA A 106 10.85 -10.72 16.36
N ASP A 107 12.02 -10.36 15.84
CA ASP A 107 13.29 -11.06 16.07
C ASP A 107 13.64 -11.20 17.56
N ARG A 108 13.37 -10.16 18.36
CA ARG A 108 13.61 -10.18 19.82
C ARG A 108 12.65 -11.14 20.54
N TRP A 109 11.38 -11.16 20.13
CA TRP A 109 10.39 -12.08 20.67
C TRP A 109 10.73 -13.53 20.34
N ASN A 110 11.09 -13.78 19.08
CA ASN A 110 11.51 -15.10 18.62
C ASN A 110 12.79 -15.57 19.35
N ALA A 111 13.78 -14.70 19.53
CA ALA A 111 15.00 -14.99 20.29
C ALA A 111 14.72 -15.29 21.78
N ALA A 112 13.66 -14.71 22.34
CA ALA A 112 13.18 -14.99 23.69
C ALA A 112 12.30 -16.26 23.78
N GLY A 113 12.09 -16.98 22.67
CA GLY A 113 11.29 -18.21 22.60
C GLY A 113 9.80 -18.00 22.31
N PHE A 114 9.35 -16.77 22.10
CA PHE A 114 7.98 -16.47 21.69
C PHE A 114 7.88 -16.53 20.17
N THR A 115 7.54 -17.72 19.66
CA THR A 115 7.48 -18.03 18.22
C THR A 115 6.05 -18.23 17.70
N GLY A 116 5.05 -18.16 18.58
CA GLY A 116 3.67 -18.56 18.26
C GLY A 116 3.41 -20.06 18.39
N TYR A 117 4.36 -20.84 18.94
CA TYR A 117 4.14 -22.27 19.20
C TYR A 117 2.87 -22.52 20.01
N GLY A 118 2.02 -23.43 19.51
CA GLY A 118 0.74 -23.78 20.13
C GLY A 118 -0.39 -22.77 19.89
N VAL A 119 -0.17 -21.76 19.05
CA VAL A 119 -1.18 -20.78 18.63
C VAL A 119 -1.65 -21.12 17.21
N LYS A 120 -2.96 -21.17 17.00
CA LYS A 120 -3.58 -21.35 15.69
C LYS A 120 -3.94 -19.99 15.10
N VAL A 121 -3.45 -19.71 13.90
CA VAL A 121 -3.71 -18.45 13.19
C VAL A 121 -4.38 -18.74 11.85
N ALA A 122 -5.58 -18.21 11.66
CA ALA A 122 -6.27 -18.26 10.38
C ALA A 122 -6.01 -17.02 9.55
N ILE A 123 -5.75 -17.22 8.27
CA ILE A 123 -5.72 -16.18 7.26
C ILE A 123 -7.00 -16.33 6.45
N LEU A 124 -7.88 -15.34 6.55
CA LEU A 124 -9.10 -15.24 5.75
C LEU A 124 -8.84 -14.33 4.56
N ASP A 125 -8.91 -14.88 3.35
CA ASP A 125 -8.58 -14.15 2.12
C ASP A 125 -9.41 -14.63 0.91
N ALA A 126 -9.24 -13.98 -0.24
CA ALA A 126 -9.92 -14.38 -1.48
C ALA A 126 -9.22 -15.58 -2.18
N GLY A 127 -7.91 -15.76 -1.94
CA GLY A 127 -7.14 -16.81 -2.59
C GLY A 127 -5.69 -16.95 -2.10
N PHE A 128 -5.11 -18.11 -2.38
CA PHE A 128 -3.77 -18.52 -1.95
C PHE A 128 -2.93 -19.08 -3.10
N SER A 129 -3.05 -18.54 -4.32
CA SER A 129 -2.35 -19.05 -5.51
C SER A 129 -0.86 -19.32 -5.28
N GLY A 130 -0.44 -20.55 -5.58
CA GLY A 130 0.95 -21.00 -5.45
C GLY A 130 1.43 -21.32 -4.04
N TYR A 131 0.55 -21.41 -3.03
CA TYR A 131 0.97 -21.64 -1.63
C TYR A 131 1.74 -22.95 -1.43
N GLU A 132 1.39 -24.02 -2.15
CA GLU A 132 2.06 -25.32 -2.03
C GLU A 132 3.56 -25.22 -2.32
N SER A 133 3.95 -24.40 -3.30
CA SER A 133 5.35 -24.17 -3.67
C SER A 133 6.17 -23.43 -2.59
N ARG A 134 5.49 -22.90 -1.57
CA ARG A 134 6.09 -22.12 -0.48
C ARG A 134 6.20 -22.90 0.82
N LEU A 135 5.56 -24.07 0.93
CA LEU A 135 5.61 -24.90 2.12
C LEU A 135 7.05 -25.34 2.43
N GLY A 136 7.44 -25.24 3.70
CA GLY A 136 8.80 -25.52 4.16
C GLY A 136 9.83 -24.48 3.77
N SER A 137 9.40 -23.32 3.25
CA SER A 137 10.26 -22.18 2.93
C SER A 137 9.71 -20.89 3.55
N SER A 138 8.95 -20.08 2.82
CA SER A 138 8.27 -18.88 3.32
C SER A 138 6.95 -19.17 4.04
N LEU A 139 6.46 -20.41 3.97
CA LEU A 139 5.36 -20.94 4.78
C LEU A 139 5.85 -22.14 5.63
N PRO A 140 5.11 -22.51 6.69
CA PRO A 140 5.41 -23.73 7.44
C PRO A 140 5.45 -24.96 6.55
N GLY A 141 6.11 -26.03 7.01
CA GLY A 141 6.14 -27.31 6.27
C GLY A 141 4.75 -27.93 6.05
N HIS A 142 3.76 -27.51 6.83
CA HIS A 142 2.37 -27.95 6.74
C HIS A 142 1.43 -26.80 7.14
N VAL A 143 0.32 -26.67 6.42
CA VAL A 143 -0.77 -25.74 6.74
C VAL A 143 -2.10 -26.47 6.62
N VAL A 144 -3.13 -26.02 7.35
CA VAL A 144 -4.50 -26.50 7.15
C VAL A 144 -5.17 -25.63 6.10
N THR A 145 -5.86 -26.21 5.12
CA THR A 145 -6.56 -25.46 4.08
C THR A 145 -8.05 -25.76 4.07
N ARG A 146 -8.86 -24.72 3.83
CA ARG A 146 -10.31 -24.87 3.67
C ARG A 146 -10.86 -23.83 2.70
N SER A 147 -11.47 -24.30 1.61
CA SER A 147 -12.22 -23.41 0.72
C SER A 147 -13.72 -23.45 1.05
N PHE A 148 -14.33 -22.27 1.16
CA PHE A 148 -15.79 -22.10 1.23
C PHE A 148 -16.41 -21.70 -0.10
N ARG A 149 -15.58 -21.46 -1.11
CA ARG A 149 -16.05 -21.20 -2.46
C ARG A 149 -16.80 -22.40 -3.02
N ARG A 150 -17.78 -22.14 -3.86
CA ARG A 150 -18.55 -23.20 -4.55
C ARG A 150 -17.69 -24.15 -5.37
N ASP A 151 -16.61 -23.66 -5.99
CA ASP A 151 -15.69 -24.47 -6.78
C ASP A 151 -14.68 -25.26 -5.94
N GLY A 152 -14.58 -24.97 -4.64
CA GLY A 152 -13.63 -25.57 -3.71
C GLY A 152 -12.17 -25.18 -3.98
N ASP A 153 -11.91 -24.21 -4.85
CA ASP A 153 -10.56 -23.81 -5.22
C ASP A 153 -9.95 -22.90 -4.15
N ILE A 154 -8.94 -23.40 -3.42
CA ILE A 154 -8.21 -22.62 -2.41
C ILE A 154 -7.32 -21.54 -3.04
N GLU A 155 -6.87 -21.71 -4.28
CA GLU A 155 -5.99 -20.75 -4.93
C GLU A 155 -6.71 -19.45 -5.29
N GLY A 156 -7.96 -19.53 -5.77
CA GLY A 156 -8.84 -18.37 -5.95
C GLY A 156 -8.31 -17.32 -6.94
N GLY A 157 -7.28 -17.64 -7.74
CA GLY A 157 -6.71 -16.77 -8.77
C GLY A 157 -5.91 -15.57 -8.26
N THR A 158 -5.58 -15.52 -6.96
CA THR A 158 -4.80 -14.43 -6.37
C THR A 158 -3.80 -14.96 -5.34
N GLU A 159 -2.62 -14.35 -5.30
CA GLU A 159 -1.57 -14.66 -4.32
C GLU A 159 -1.68 -13.83 -3.03
N HIS A 160 -2.70 -12.99 -2.88
CA HIS A 160 -2.84 -12.04 -1.77
C HIS A 160 -2.83 -12.74 -0.41
N GLY A 161 -3.70 -13.72 -0.19
CA GLY A 161 -3.74 -14.50 1.05
C GLY A 161 -2.46 -15.29 1.31
N ARG A 162 -1.84 -15.83 0.26
CA ARG A 162 -0.53 -16.52 0.38
C ARG A 162 0.53 -15.57 0.94
N ARG A 163 0.62 -14.35 0.40
CA ARG A 163 1.58 -13.33 0.87
C ARG A 163 1.27 -12.88 2.31
N ALA A 164 -0.01 -12.74 2.67
CA ALA A 164 -0.42 -12.45 4.04
C ALA A 164 0.03 -13.56 5.01
N ALA A 165 -0.15 -14.83 4.63
CA ALA A 165 0.31 -15.98 5.42
C ALA A 165 1.84 -16.03 5.57
N GLU A 166 2.60 -15.67 4.53
CA GLU A 166 4.07 -15.56 4.61
C GLU A 166 4.52 -14.48 5.61
N VAL A 167 3.82 -13.34 5.66
CA VAL A 167 4.09 -12.30 6.67
C VAL A 167 3.81 -12.83 8.07
N VAL A 168 2.64 -13.44 8.30
CA VAL A 168 2.30 -14.05 9.59
C VAL A 168 3.36 -15.08 10.01
N HIS A 169 3.76 -15.97 9.10
CA HIS A 169 4.77 -16.98 9.38
C HIS A 169 6.14 -16.36 9.73
N SER A 170 6.51 -15.25 9.08
CA SER A 170 7.77 -14.55 9.38
C SER A 170 7.81 -13.95 10.78
N VAL A 171 6.65 -13.61 11.36
CA VAL A 171 6.51 -13.05 12.71
C VAL A 171 6.36 -14.15 13.76
N ALA A 172 5.54 -15.16 13.45
CA ALA A 172 5.20 -16.28 14.32
C ALA A 172 5.53 -17.62 13.64
N PRO A 173 6.82 -17.97 13.52
CA PRO A 173 7.24 -19.15 12.76
C PRO A 173 6.79 -20.49 13.36
N GLY A 174 6.41 -20.51 14.63
CA GLY A 174 5.90 -21.69 15.33
C GLY A 174 4.37 -21.84 15.33
N ALA A 175 3.63 -20.90 14.74
CA ALA A 175 2.16 -20.94 14.71
C ALA A 175 1.63 -21.98 13.71
N ASP A 176 0.50 -22.60 14.05
CA ASP A 176 -0.25 -23.47 13.15
C ASP A 176 -1.14 -22.62 12.25
N LEU A 177 -0.83 -22.58 10.94
CA LEU A 177 -1.54 -21.73 9.99
C LEU A 177 -2.73 -22.44 9.33
N TYR A 178 -3.86 -21.72 9.29
CA TYR A 178 -5.06 -22.09 8.55
C TYR A 178 -5.22 -21.12 7.38
N LEU A 179 -5.22 -21.62 6.16
CA LEU A 179 -5.51 -20.84 4.95
C LEU A 179 -6.95 -21.08 4.55
N VAL A 180 -7.79 -20.06 4.66
CA VAL A 180 -9.24 -20.18 4.45
C VAL A 180 -9.70 -19.14 3.45
N ASN A 181 -10.34 -19.57 2.36
CA ASN A 181 -10.86 -18.64 1.35
C ASN A 181 -12.38 -18.67 1.20
N PHE A 182 -12.91 -17.52 0.79
CA PHE A 182 -14.33 -17.25 0.60
C PHE A 182 -14.50 -16.11 -0.42
N THR A 183 -15.72 -15.91 -0.91
CA THR A 183 -16.07 -14.85 -1.88
C THR A 183 -17.32 -14.06 -1.50
N THR A 184 -18.18 -14.61 -0.66
CA THR A 184 -19.44 -13.95 -0.26
C THR A 184 -19.52 -13.77 1.26
N VAL A 185 -20.37 -12.87 1.72
CA VAL A 185 -20.66 -12.69 3.15
C VAL A 185 -21.24 -13.97 3.78
N THR A 186 -22.03 -14.75 3.02
CA THR A 186 -22.53 -16.06 3.47
C THR A 186 -21.40 -17.08 3.65
N GLU A 187 -20.47 -17.12 2.70
CA GLU A 187 -19.27 -17.98 2.82
C GLU A 187 -18.36 -17.52 3.97
N LEU A 188 -18.23 -16.20 4.22
CA LEU A 188 -17.54 -15.67 5.39
C LEU A 188 -18.19 -16.15 6.69
N SER A 189 -19.53 -16.13 6.78
CA SER A 189 -20.24 -16.63 7.95
C SER A 189 -19.93 -18.10 8.22
N ALA A 190 -19.95 -18.94 7.18
CA ALA A 190 -19.63 -20.37 7.29
C ALA A 190 -18.14 -20.60 7.62
N ALA A 191 -17.25 -19.76 7.09
CA ALA A 191 -15.83 -19.78 7.43
C ALA A 191 -15.61 -19.48 8.91
N VAL A 192 -16.28 -18.47 9.46
CA VAL A 192 -16.23 -18.16 10.89
C VAL A 192 -16.72 -19.33 11.75
N ASP A 193 -17.81 -19.98 11.39
CA ASP A 193 -18.32 -21.15 12.12
C ASP A 193 -17.26 -22.26 12.18
N TYR A 194 -16.63 -22.54 11.05
CA TYR A 194 -15.53 -23.50 10.98
C TYR A 194 -14.32 -23.08 11.82
N LEU A 195 -13.91 -21.82 11.80
CA LEU A 195 -12.77 -21.34 12.58
C LEU A 195 -13.03 -21.45 14.08
N ILE A 196 -14.27 -21.21 14.53
CA ILE A 196 -14.70 -21.43 15.91
C ILE A 196 -14.60 -22.93 16.24
N ASP A 197 -15.14 -23.81 15.39
CA ASP A 197 -15.09 -25.26 15.57
C ASP A 197 -13.66 -25.83 15.55
N GLN A 198 -12.70 -25.12 14.93
CA GLN A 198 -11.29 -25.49 14.93
C GLN A 198 -10.52 -24.91 16.13
N ASP A 199 -11.18 -24.20 17.04
CA ASP A 199 -10.58 -23.47 18.17
C ASP A 199 -9.41 -22.59 17.71
N VAL A 200 -9.57 -21.84 16.61
CA VAL A 200 -8.54 -20.89 16.14
C VAL A 200 -8.42 -19.72 17.11
N ASP A 201 -7.19 -19.28 17.43
CA ASP A 201 -6.96 -18.21 18.40
C ASP A 201 -7.02 -16.82 17.76
N ILE A 202 -6.40 -16.68 16.58
CA ILE A 202 -6.22 -15.40 15.90
C ILE A 202 -6.70 -15.51 14.45
N VAL A 203 -7.44 -14.50 14.00
CA VAL A 203 -7.88 -14.34 12.61
C VAL A 203 -7.21 -13.10 12.02
N SER A 204 -6.45 -13.29 10.96
CA SER A 204 -5.91 -12.23 10.11
C SER A 204 -6.85 -11.99 8.94
N PHE A 205 -7.37 -10.78 8.82
CA PHE A 205 -8.31 -10.37 7.78
C PHE A 205 -7.77 -9.14 7.04
N SER A 206 -7.10 -9.38 5.92
CA SER A 206 -6.49 -8.33 5.08
C SER A 206 -7.38 -7.92 3.90
N LEU A 207 -8.68 -8.15 4.04
CA LEU A 207 -9.70 -7.71 3.10
C LEU A 207 -10.53 -6.60 3.75
N GLY A 208 -11.30 -5.88 2.95
CA GLY A 208 -12.24 -4.88 3.42
C GLY A 208 -13.42 -4.80 2.49
N TYR A 209 -14.59 -4.54 3.05
CA TYR A 209 -15.77 -4.19 2.28
C TYR A 209 -15.90 -2.68 2.18
N ILE A 210 -16.59 -2.22 1.14
CA ILE A 210 -16.92 -0.82 0.93
C ILE A 210 -18.43 -0.71 1.09
N HIS A 211 -18.86 0.02 2.10
CA HIS A 211 -20.27 0.36 2.37
C HIS A 211 -21.21 -0.86 2.33
N ASN A 212 -20.77 -2.01 2.84
CA ASN A 212 -21.65 -3.18 2.97
C ASN A 212 -22.44 -3.19 4.29
N GLY A 213 -22.42 -2.08 5.00
CA GLY A 213 -23.08 -1.85 6.27
C GLY A 213 -22.97 -0.37 6.70
N PRO A 214 -23.47 -0.05 7.91
CA PRO A 214 -23.63 1.33 8.34
C PRO A 214 -22.31 2.06 8.69
N GLY A 215 -21.20 1.34 8.88
CA GLY A 215 -19.90 1.93 9.22
C GLY A 215 -19.75 2.33 10.70
N ASP A 216 -20.66 1.87 11.56
CA ASP A 216 -20.70 2.15 12.99
C ASP A 216 -20.40 0.90 13.85
N GLY A 217 -19.82 -0.15 13.26
CA GLY A 217 -19.57 -1.43 13.90
C GLY A 217 -20.81 -2.34 13.96
N THR A 218 -21.92 -1.98 13.31
CA THR A 218 -23.10 -2.83 13.12
C THR A 218 -23.18 -3.39 11.70
N GLY A 219 -24.27 -4.10 11.36
CA GLY A 219 -24.44 -4.76 10.06
C GLY A 219 -23.99 -6.23 10.00
N ALA A 220 -24.26 -6.89 8.87
CA ALA A 220 -24.16 -8.34 8.74
C ALA A 220 -22.74 -8.89 8.93
N VAL A 221 -21.73 -8.24 8.34
CA VAL A 221 -20.32 -8.66 8.50
C VAL A 221 -19.87 -8.47 9.95
N ASN A 222 -20.21 -7.34 10.57
CA ASN A 222 -19.89 -7.10 11.97
C ASN A 222 -20.58 -8.10 12.91
N GLN A 223 -21.82 -8.51 12.63
CA GLN A 223 -22.48 -9.59 13.38
C GLN A 223 -21.74 -10.92 13.25
N ILE A 224 -21.24 -11.27 12.06
CA ILE A 224 -20.43 -12.48 11.85
C ILE A 224 -19.14 -12.42 12.68
N VAL A 225 -18.42 -11.29 12.62
CA VAL A 225 -17.19 -11.08 13.39
C VAL A 225 -17.45 -11.12 14.89
N ASN A 226 -18.55 -10.52 15.36
CA ASN A 226 -18.93 -10.54 16.78
C ASN A 226 -19.17 -11.95 17.31
N ARG A 227 -19.67 -12.89 16.49
CA ARG A 227 -19.80 -14.30 16.89
C ARG A 227 -18.43 -14.94 17.12
N SER A 228 -17.46 -14.63 16.26
CA SER A 228 -16.08 -15.10 16.38
C SER A 228 -15.39 -14.52 17.62
N THR A 229 -15.48 -13.21 17.85
CA THR A 229 -14.86 -12.56 19.02
C THR A 229 -15.52 -12.98 20.33
N ALA A 230 -16.85 -13.18 20.34
CA ALA A 230 -17.57 -13.74 21.49
C ALA A 230 -17.17 -15.19 21.83
N ALA A 231 -16.68 -15.95 20.84
CA ALA A 231 -16.10 -17.27 21.04
C ALA A 231 -14.63 -17.23 21.52
N GLY A 232 -14.05 -16.04 21.71
CA GLY A 232 -12.70 -15.84 22.24
C GLY A 232 -11.61 -15.62 21.18
N GLN A 233 -11.96 -15.53 19.90
CA GLN A 233 -10.99 -15.32 18.82
C GLN A 233 -10.60 -13.84 18.71
N THR A 234 -9.31 -13.56 18.50
CA THR A 234 -8.83 -12.19 18.26
C THR A 234 -8.72 -11.90 16.77
N TRP A 235 -9.25 -10.77 16.32
CA TRP A 235 -9.17 -10.35 14.90
C TRP A 235 -8.18 -9.21 14.71
N ALA A 236 -7.29 -9.38 13.74
CA ALA A 236 -6.46 -8.31 13.20
C ALA A 236 -6.98 -7.98 11.79
N VAL A 237 -7.51 -6.76 11.63
CA VAL A 237 -8.24 -6.32 10.43
C VAL A 237 -7.51 -5.16 9.78
N ALA A 238 -7.30 -5.19 8.47
CA ALA A 238 -6.75 -4.05 7.74
C ALA A 238 -7.76 -2.89 7.74
N SER A 239 -7.30 -1.65 7.97
CA SER A 239 -8.17 -0.46 7.94
C SER A 239 -8.69 -0.11 6.54
N GLY A 240 -8.06 -0.63 5.49
CA GLY A 240 -8.23 -0.19 4.11
C GLY A 240 -7.10 0.74 3.64
N ASN A 241 -6.89 0.80 2.32
CA ASN A 241 -5.85 1.61 1.66
C ASN A 241 -6.42 2.87 0.98
N TRP A 242 -7.65 3.25 1.33
CA TRP A 242 -8.45 4.21 0.57
C TRP A 242 -8.55 5.60 1.21
N ALA A 243 -7.66 5.94 2.15
CA ALA A 243 -7.68 7.24 2.82
C ALA A 243 -7.64 8.44 1.85
N GLN A 244 -6.93 8.31 0.73
CA GLN A 244 -6.88 9.34 -0.31
C GLN A 244 -7.90 9.10 -1.44
N GLN A 245 -8.66 8.01 -1.38
CA GLN A 245 -9.72 7.61 -2.32
C GLN A 245 -11.12 7.76 -1.69
N HIS A 246 -11.17 8.46 -0.55
CA HIS A 246 -12.35 8.66 0.27
C HIS A 246 -12.63 10.15 0.48
N TRP A 247 -13.89 10.52 0.55
CA TRP A 247 -14.37 11.85 0.90
C TRP A 247 -15.57 11.73 1.84
N VAL A 248 -15.65 12.60 2.84
CA VAL A 248 -16.79 12.68 3.77
C VAL A 248 -17.19 14.12 4.03
N GLY A 249 -18.49 14.40 4.08
CA GLY A 249 -19.04 15.72 4.37
C GLY A 249 -20.53 15.84 4.11
N GLU A 250 -21.13 16.91 4.60
CA GLU A 250 -22.55 17.22 4.35
C GLU A 250 -22.77 17.52 2.86
N PHE A 251 -23.90 17.06 2.32
CA PHE A 251 -24.33 17.43 0.98
C PHE A 251 -24.54 18.95 0.90
N SER A 252 -23.95 19.57 -0.13
CA SER A 252 -24.12 20.99 -0.42
C SER A 252 -24.39 21.20 -1.91
N ASP A 253 -25.39 22.02 -2.20
CA ASP A 253 -25.78 22.48 -3.53
C ASP A 253 -25.93 24.01 -3.48
N ASP A 254 -24.85 24.72 -3.82
CA ASP A 254 -24.77 26.18 -3.67
C ASP A 254 -25.51 26.93 -4.79
N ASP A 255 -25.72 26.30 -5.94
CA ASP A 255 -26.32 26.89 -7.14
C ASP A 255 -27.69 26.32 -7.53
N GLY A 256 -28.19 25.34 -6.77
CA GLY A 256 -29.56 24.84 -6.84
C GLY A 256 -29.80 23.89 -8.01
N ASP A 257 -28.76 23.23 -8.51
CA ASP A 257 -28.82 22.32 -9.66
C ASP A 257 -28.92 20.85 -9.26
N THR A 258 -29.05 20.56 -7.96
CA THR A 258 -29.11 19.25 -7.31
C THR A 258 -27.81 18.45 -7.29
N ILE A 259 -26.67 19.03 -7.71
CA ILE A 259 -25.38 18.35 -7.75
C ILE A 259 -24.52 18.72 -6.55
N HIS A 260 -23.95 17.69 -5.91
CA HIS A 260 -23.09 17.87 -4.75
C HIS A 260 -21.79 18.63 -5.07
N GLN A 261 -21.45 19.63 -4.25
CA GLN A 261 -20.17 20.34 -4.27
C GLN A 261 -19.14 19.72 -3.30
N PHE A 262 -18.15 18.98 -3.81
CA PHE A 262 -17.08 18.36 -3.01
C PHE A 262 -16.11 19.37 -2.37
N ALA A 263 -16.01 20.54 -3.01
CA ALA A 263 -15.32 21.75 -2.59
C ALA A 263 -15.97 22.95 -3.31
N PRO A 264 -15.70 24.21 -2.92
CA PRO A 264 -16.31 25.37 -3.58
C PRO A 264 -16.12 25.36 -5.11
N GLY A 265 -17.23 25.21 -5.84
CA GLY A 265 -17.26 25.12 -7.31
C GLY A 265 -16.73 23.82 -7.92
N VAL A 266 -16.68 22.73 -7.15
CA VAL A 266 -16.20 21.41 -7.58
C VAL A 266 -17.30 20.36 -7.42
N GLU A 267 -18.13 20.20 -8.47
CA GLU A 267 -19.19 19.19 -8.53
C GLU A 267 -18.69 17.80 -8.94
N MET A 268 -17.52 17.74 -9.56
CA MET A 268 -16.98 16.53 -10.16
C MET A 268 -15.68 16.17 -9.46
N ASN A 269 -15.71 15.14 -8.62
CA ASN A 269 -14.49 14.65 -7.99
C ASN A 269 -13.82 13.61 -8.89
N GLN A 270 -12.54 13.82 -9.21
CA GLN A 270 -11.84 13.02 -10.21
C GLN A 270 -10.87 12.03 -9.58
N HIS A 271 -10.73 10.86 -10.21
CA HIS A 271 -9.76 9.83 -9.85
C HIS A 271 -9.10 9.25 -11.12
N GLN A 272 -7.80 9.00 -11.08
CA GLN A 272 -7.03 8.43 -12.19
C GLN A 272 -7.12 6.89 -12.22
N PHE A 273 -7.58 6.34 -13.35
CA PHE A 273 -7.61 4.89 -13.61
C PHE A 273 -6.85 4.50 -14.87
N SER A 274 -6.47 3.23 -14.96
CA SER A 274 -5.91 2.61 -16.16
C SER A 274 -6.96 1.74 -16.87
N ALA A 275 -6.85 1.63 -18.18
CA ALA A 275 -7.67 0.67 -18.92
C ALA A 275 -7.48 -0.75 -18.35
N GLY A 276 -8.60 -1.43 -18.10
CA GLY A 276 -8.64 -2.75 -17.46
C GLY A 276 -8.89 -2.72 -15.95
N ASP A 277 -8.81 -1.57 -15.28
CA ASP A 277 -9.17 -1.47 -13.87
C ASP A 277 -10.70 -1.61 -13.70
N LEU A 278 -11.14 -2.36 -12.69
CA LEU A 278 -12.54 -2.34 -12.26
C LEU A 278 -12.72 -1.16 -11.29
N ILE A 279 -13.42 -0.13 -11.75
CA ILE A 279 -13.79 1.04 -10.94
C ILE A 279 -14.98 0.67 -10.08
N THR A 280 -14.92 0.92 -8.78
CA THR A 280 -16.05 0.87 -7.86
C THR A 280 -16.27 2.25 -7.28
N VAL A 281 -17.50 2.76 -7.41
CA VAL A 281 -17.93 4.00 -6.75
C VAL A 281 -19.05 3.62 -5.81
N SER A 282 -18.96 4.05 -4.56
CA SER A 282 -20.05 3.88 -3.60
C SER A 282 -20.18 5.13 -2.74
N VAL A 283 -21.43 5.48 -2.47
CA VAL A 283 -21.81 6.56 -1.57
C VAL A 283 -22.72 5.95 -0.51
N ARG A 284 -22.47 6.27 0.75
CA ARG A 284 -23.34 5.99 1.91
C ARG A 284 -23.73 7.31 2.56
N TRP A 285 -24.90 7.40 3.17
CA TRP A 285 -25.28 8.58 3.95
C TRP A 285 -25.85 8.26 5.33
N ASP A 286 -25.94 9.27 6.18
CA ASP A 286 -26.26 9.19 7.61
C ASP A 286 -27.76 9.04 7.92
N GLU A 287 -28.43 8.11 7.23
CA GLU A 287 -29.76 7.63 7.58
C GLU A 287 -29.74 6.23 8.21
N PRO A 288 -30.82 5.81 8.89
CA PRO A 288 -30.91 4.45 9.41
C PRO A 288 -30.86 3.41 8.28
N TRP A 289 -30.06 2.37 8.47
CA TRP A 289 -29.99 1.22 7.56
C TRP A 289 -31.36 0.52 7.46
N GLY A 290 -31.82 0.25 6.23
CA GLY A 290 -33.17 -0.27 5.95
C GLY A 290 -34.33 0.71 6.15
N GLY A 291 -34.04 2.01 6.28
CA GLY A 291 -35.05 3.06 6.48
C GLY A 291 -34.68 4.38 5.81
N ALA A 292 -33.88 4.34 4.74
CA ALA A 292 -33.44 5.52 4.01
C ALA A 292 -34.61 6.15 3.24
N CYS A 293 -34.84 7.44 3.45
CA CYS A 293 -35.87 8.23 2.78
C CYS A 293 -35.28 9.22 1.78
N SER A 294 -34.07 9.75 2.05
CA SER A 294 -33.33 10.55 1.06
C SER A 294 -32.78 9.65 -0.05
N ASP A 295 -32.70 10.20 -1.26
CA ASP A 295 -32.35 9.50 -2.50
C ASP A 295 -31.17 10.22 -3.16
N TYR A 296 -29.99 9.59 -3.12
CA TYR A 296 -28.77 10.12 -3.72
C TYR A 296 -28.27 9.21 -4.84
N ASP A 297 -28.18 9.78 -6.04
CA ASP A 297 -27.75 9.09 -7.25
C ASP A 297 -26.25 9.30 -7.52
N ILE A 298 -25.65 8.36 -8.26
CA ILE A 298 -24.26 8.45 -8.70
C ILE A 298 -24.19 8.55 -10.21
N GLU A 299 -23.43 9.51 -10.73
CA GLU A 299 -23.03 9.56 -12.14
C GLU A 299 -21.50 9.48 -12.27
N LEU A 300 -21.04 8.56 -13.10
CA LEU A 300 -19.62 8.36 -13.40
C LEU A 300 -19.33 8.75 -14.85
N PHE A 301 -18.43 9.71 -15.03
CA PHE A 301 -17.97 10.24 -16.31
C PHE A 301 -16.57 9.72 -16.64
N GLY A 302 -16.35 9.38 -17.90
CA GLY A 302 -15.07 8.91 -18.40
C GLY A 302 -14.13 10.04 -18.86
N PRO A 303 -12.90 9.71 -19.28
CA PRO A 303 -11.89 10.69 -19.68
C PRO A 303 -12.28 11.59 -20.86
N SER A 304 -13.22 11.15 -21.71
CA SER A 304 -13.75 11.94 -22.82
C SER A 304 -14.82 12.96 -22.40
N GLY A 305 -15.21 12.98 -21.11
CA GLY A 305 -16.35 13.73 -20.60
C GLY A 305 -17.72 13.08 -20.85
N ALA A 306 -17.75 11.87 -21.42
CA ALA A 306 -18.99 11.13 -21.61
C ALA A 306 -19.44 10.45 -20.31
N LEU A 307 -20.76 10.43 -20.06
CA LEU A 307 -21.34 9.59 -19.00
C LEU A 307 -21.08 8.11 -19.33
N VAL A 308 -20.38 7.42 -18.43
CA VAL A 308 -20.01 6.01 -18.57
C VAL A 308 -21.04 5.11 -17.91
N ARG A 309 -21.48 5.47 -16.69
CA ARG A 309 -22.50 4.74 -15.95
C ARG A 309 -23.19 5.67 -14.95
N ALA A 310 -24.44 5.39 -14.64
CA ALA A 310 -25.14 5.97 -13.51
C ALA A 310 -25.76 4.86 -12.65
N ALA A 311 -25.92 5.14 -11.36
CA ALA A 311 -26.75 4.40 -10.43
C ALA A 311 -27.82 5.35 -9.88
N ARG A 312 -29.07 4.91 -9.96
CA ARG A 312 -30.28 5.71 -9.68
C ARG A 312 -31.37 4.87 -9.05
N GLY A 313 -30.98 3.98 -8.13
CA GLY A 313 -31.93 3.19 -7.37
C GLY A 313 -32.65 4.11 -6.41
N VAL A 314 -33.99 4.09 -6.43
CA VAL A 314 -34.79 4.98 -5.58
C VAL A 314 -34.81 4.45 -4.16
N GLN A 315 -34.54 5.30 -3.16
CA GLN A 315 -34.80 5.01 -1.75
C GLN A 315 -36.18 5.54 -1.33
N ASN A 316 -37.03 4.68 -0.79
CA ASN A 316 -38.43 5.01 -0.49
C ASN A 316 -38.88 4.73 0.96
N CYS A 317 -37.98 4.97 1.91
CA CYS A 317 -38.15 4.79 3.36
C CYS A 317 -38.14 3.34 3.87
N ASP A 318 -37.75 2.37 3.04
CA ASP A 318 -37.56 0.97 3.41
C ASP A 318 -36.28 0.34 2.82
N ASP A 319 -35.37 1.20 2.34
CA ASP A 319 -34.13 0.83 1.66
C ASP A 319 -32.89 1.19 2.50
N ASP A 320 -31.73 0.69 2.08
CA ASP A 320 -30.45 1.03 2.70
C ASP A 320 -29.92 2.39 2.17
N PRO A 321 -29.27 3.22 3.00
CA PRO A 321 -28.76 4.53 2.61
C PRO A 321 -27.42 4.42 1.87
N VAL A 322 -27.43 3.67 0.77
CA VAL A 322 -26.24 3.37 -0.04
C VAL A 322 -26.59 3.30 -1.51
N GLU A 323 -25.75 3.94 -2.32
CA GLU A 323 -25.78 3.79 -3.77
C GLU A 323 -24.39 3.32 -4.25
N SER A 324 -24.36 2.46 -5.26
CA SER A 324 -23.07 1.96 -5.77
C SER A 324 -23.12 1.52 -7.23
N LEU A 325 -21.97 1.63 -7.88
CA LEU A 325 -21.76 1.10 -9.21
C LEU A 325 -20.36 0.53 -9.39
N GLN A 326 -20.25 -0.38 -10.36
CA GLN A 326 -18.98 -0.90 -10.82
C GLN A 326 -18.87 -0.80 -12.33
N VAL A 327 -17.73 -0.38 -12.86
CA VAL A 327 -17.50 -0.36 -14.30
C VAL A 327 -16.07 -0.70 -14.64
N LEU A 328 -15.88 -1.49 -15.71
CA LEU A 328 -14.55 -1.73 -16.24
C LEU A 328 -14.07 -0.49 -17.01
N ALA A 329 -12.94 0.07 -16.60
CA ALA A 329 -12.30 1.18 -17.30
C ALA A 329 -11.85 0.72 -18.69
N THR A 330 -12.43 1.28 -19.75
CA THR A 330 -12.05 0.95 -21.13
C THR A 330 -10.94 1.86 -21.66
N GLN A 331 -10.68 2.97 -20.97
CA GLN A 331 -9.66 3.97 -21.31
C GLN A 331 -8.90 4.37 -20.05
N THR A 332 -7.58 4.57 -20.20
CA THR A 332 -6.75 5.19 -19.16
C THR A 332 -7.02 6.69 -19.12
N GLY A 333 -7.23 7.25 -17.93
CA GLY A 333 -7.47 8.68 -17.76
C GLY A 333 -8.18 9.02 -16.46
N LEU A 334 -8.58 10.29 -16.33
CA LEU A 334 -9.38 10.77 -15.22
C LEU A 334 -10.84 10.37 -15.43
N TYR A 335 -11.41 9.72 -14.44
CA TYR A 335 -12.85 9.51 -14.33
C TYR A 335 -13.38 10.45 -13.25
N GLY A 336 -14.54 11.03 -13.49
CA GLY A 336 -15.18 11.96 -12.55
C GLY A 336 -16.47 11.37 -11.99
N VAL A 337 -16.67 11.48 -10.69
CA VAL A 337 -17.95 11.17 -10.03
C VAL A 337 -18.71 12.45 -9.71
N ARG A 338 -20.02 12.43 -9.97
CA ARG A 338 -21.02 13.36 -9.46
C ARG A 338 -21.99 12.61 -8.54
N ILE A 339 -22.47 13.31 -7.52
CA ILE A 339 -23.53 12.85 -6.64
C ILE A 339 -24.70 13.80 -6.83
N ILE A 340 -25.89 13.26 -7.06
CA ILE A 340 -27.10 14.04 -7.35
C ILE A 340 -28.11 13.76 -6.25
N GLU A 341 -28.73 14.80 -5.71
CA GLU A 341 -29.85 14.68 -4.78
C GLU A 341 -31.14 14.55 -5.59
N ALA A 342 -31.65 13.32 -5.71
CA ALA A 342 -32.93 13.07 -6.36
C ALA A 342 -34.10 13.44 -5.44
N HIS A 343 -33.95 13.18 -4.13
CA HIS A 343 -34.88 13.59 -3.08
C HIS A 343 -34.13 13.73 -1.75
N ALA A 344 -34.55 14.69 -0.93
CA ALA A 344 -34.05 14.85 0.44
C ALA A 344 -35.20 14.88 1.44
N GLU A 345 -35.10 14.02 2.46
CA GLU A 345 -35.97 14.04 3.62
C GLU A 345 -35.32 14.87 4.74
N ASP A 346 -35.99 15.90 5.25
CA ASP A 346 -35.52 16.67 6.43
C ASP A 346 -34.10 17.28 6.34
N GLY A 347 -33.68 17.74 5.16
CA GLY A 347 -32.43 18.48 4.95
C GLY A 347 -31.26 17.64 4.44
N PRO A 348 -30.07 18.25 4.27
CA PRO A 348 -28.92 17.57 3.65
C PRO A 348 -28.39 16.45 4.57
N ARG A 349 -27.88 15.40 3.94
CA ARG A 349 -27.24 14.27 4.63
C ARG A 349 -25.72 14.38 4.61
N THR A 350 -25.06 13.79 5.60
CA THR A 350 -23.61 13.55 5.54
C THR A 350 -23.34 12.38 4.61
N LEU A 351 -22.61 12.63 3.54
CA LEU A 351 -22.19 11.62 2.58
C LEU A 351 -20.79 11.10 2.92
N ASP A 352 -20.63 9.79 2.81
CA ASP A 352 -19.38 9.03 2.85
C ASP A 352 -19.17 8.41 1.47
N VAL A 353 -18.10 8.80 0.79
CA VAL A 353 -17.89 8.55 -0.64
C VAL A 353 -16.57 7.83 -0.82
N MET A 354 -16.60 6.68 -1.49
CA MET A 354 -15.41 5.94 -1.92
C MET A 354 -15.43 5.74 -3.44
N MET A 355 -14.29 5.99 -4.08
CA MET A 355 -14.07 5.72 -5.50
C MET A 355 -12.72 5.04 -5.67
N VAL A 356 -12.75 3.73 -5.85
CA VAL A 356 -11.57 2.87 -5.79
C VAL A 356 -11.39 2.04 -7.06
N GLY A 357 -10.17 1.55 -7.26
CA GLY A 357 -9.83 0.65 -8.37
C GLY A 357 -9.50 -0.76 -7.89
N THR A 358 -9.81 -1.77 -8.70
CA THR A 358 -9.25 -3.12 -8.59
C THR A 358 -8.50 -3.47 -9.88
N PRO A 359 -7.16 -3.66 -9.84
CA PRO A 359 -6.30 -3.53 -8.66
C PRO A 359 -6.22 -2.08 -8.15
N ASP A 360 -5.98 -1.92 -6.84
CA ASP A 360 -5.73 -0.60 -6.26
C ASP A 360 -4.37 -0.08 -6.71
N ARG A 361 -4.35 1.14 -7.25
CA ARG A 361 -3.14 1.81 -7.74
C ARG A 361 -2.64 2.92 -6.81
N GLY A 362 -3.37 3.23 -5.74
CA GLY A 362 -3.00 4.25 -4.76
C GLY A 362 -3.04 5.69 -5.32
N ASN A 363 -3.76 5.93 -6.41
CA ASN A 363 -3.98 7.29 -6.89
C ASN A 363 -4.99 7.99 -5.96
N PRO A 364 -4.84 9.30 -5.68
CA PRO A 364 -5.80 10.03 -4.86
C PRO A 364 -7.02 10.50 -5.68
N LEU A 365 -8.12 10.78 -4.99
CA LEU A 365 -9.16 11.68 -5.47
C LEU A 365 -8.63 13.11 -5.60
N SER A 366 -9.19 13.88 -6.52
CA SER A 366 -8.87 15.31 -6.68
C SER A 366 -9.20 16.12 -5.43
N VAL A 367 -10.26 15.74 -4.72
CA VAL A 367 -10.63 16.24 -3.40
C VAL A 367 -10.85 15.03 -2.50
N PHE A 368 -9.97 14.79 -1.54
CA PHE A 368 -10.12 13.69 -0.59
C PHE A 368 -10.21 14.23 0.85
N ARG A 369 -10.91 13.49 1.70
CA ARG A 369 -10.98 13.72 3.15
C ARG A 369 -10.75 12.38 3.84
N PRO A 370 -9.57 12.14 4.42
CA PRO A 370 -9.19 10.81 4.89
C PRO A 370 -9.85 10.38 6.20
N GLN A 371 -10.53 11.30 6.90
CA GLN A 371 -11.20 10.99 8.16
C GLN A 371 -12.32 9.97 7.92
N GLY A 372 -12.36 8.89 8.71
CA GLY A 372 -13.45 7.91 8.63
C GLY A 372 -13.33 6.88 7.51
N SER A 373 -12.24 6.86 6.73
CA SER A 373 -12.03 5.96 5.58
C SER A 373 -11.77 4.48 5.95
N LEU A 374 -12.49 3.94 6.93
CA LEU A 374 -12.38 2.57 7.40
C LEU A 374 -13.23 1.65 6.52
N SER A 375 -12.68 0.49 6.16
CA SER A 375 -13.44 -0.58 5.51
C SER A 375 -14.15 -1.46 6.55
N GLU A 376 -15.34 -1.99 6.30
CA GLU A 376 -15.90 -3.02 7.18
C GLU A 376 -15.10 -4.33 7.06
N PRO A 377 -14.82 -5.07 8.16
CA PRO A 377 -15.25 -4.84 9.55
C PRO A 377 -14.24 -4.07 10.44
N ALA A 378 -13.39 -3.23 9.87
CA ALA A 378 -12.41 -2.43 10.62
C ALA A 378 -13.05 -1.34 11.49
N ASP A 379 -14.34 -1.07 11.27
CA ASP A 379 -15.22 -0.23 12.09
C ASP A 379 -15.73 -0.94 13.36
N ASN A 380 -15.51 -2.25 13.50
CA ASN A 380 -15.96 -3.02 14.64
C ASN A 380 -15.17 -2.69 15.93
N PRO A 381 -15.84 -2.39 17.06
CA PRO A 381 -15.14 -2.09 18.32
C PRO A 381 -14.44 -3.32 18.97
N ALA A 382 -14.75 -4.53 18.53
CA ALA A 382 -14.19 -5.77 19.07
C ALA A 382 -12.96 -6.30 18.30
N VAL A 383 -12.50 -5.60 17.26
CA VAL A 383 -11.33 -6.02 16.46
C VAL A 383 -10.13 -5.08 16.65
N ILE A 384 -8.94 -5.57 16.31
CA ILE A 384 -7.73 -4.75 16.23
C ILE A 384 -7.60 -4.27 14.79
N THR A 385 -7.97 -3.02 14.55
CA THR A 385 -7.81 -2.38 13.25
C THR A 385 -6.39 -1.87 13.07
N VAL A 386 -5.75 -2.24 11.97
CA VAL A 386 -4.37 -1.91 11.63
C VAL A 386 -4.33 -1.13 10.32
N GLY A 387 -3.78 0.07 10.37
CA GLY A 387 -3.64 0.96 9.21
C GLY A 387 -2.28 1.64 9.17
N ALA A 388 -1.84 1.99 7.96
CA ALA A 388 -0.66 2.82 7.79
C ALA A 388 -1.03 4.28 8.05
N LEU A 389 -0.37 4.92 9.00
CA LEU A 389 -0.49 6.36 9.25
C LEU A 389 0.71 7.07 8.66
N THR A 390 0.49 8.08 7.83
CA THR A 390 1.54 9.04 7.49
C THR A 390 1.84 9.87 8.73
N ILE A 391 2.94 9.58 9.41
CA ILE A 391 3.46 10.48 10.44
C ILE A 391 4.07 11.66 9.70
N SER A 392 3.35 12.78 9.63
CA SER A 392 3.94 14.06 9.26
C SER A 392 4.91 14.48 10.36
N ALA A 393 6.11 13.90 10.35
CA ALA A 393 7.22 14.44 11.11
C ALA A 393 7.60 15.75 10.43
N THR A 394 7.11 16.87 10.97
CA THR A 394 7.76 18.16 10.78
C THR A 394 9.18 17.97 11.33
N ARG A 395 10.16 17.78 10.43
CA ARG A 395 11.58 17.81 10.76
C ARG A 395 12.13 19.19 10.55
#